data_AF-A0A9P7G7U5-F1
#
_entry.id   AF-A0A9P7G7U5-F1
#
_cell.length_a   1.000
_cell.length_b   1.000
_cell.length_c   1.000
_cell.angle_alpha   90.00
_cell.angle_beta   90.00
_cell.angle_gamma   90.00
#
_symmetry.space_group_name_H-M   'P 1'
#
loop_
_entity.id
_entity.type
_entity.pdbx_description
1 polymer ?
#
loop_
_entity_poly.entity_id
_entity_poly.type
_entity_poly.pdbx_seq_one_letter_code
_entity_poly.pdbx_strand_id
1 'polypeptide(L)'
;MASLASSASSRVASRRAPCALSKVTPKAAQTASYSVPGCSCTVCPAFHCPARFLLQGTRGVKTLDFAGTEEVVYERSDWPLAKLHDYFKSDTLALIGYGSQGRGQGLNARDNGLDVIVGVRKDDES
;
A
#
# COMPACT_ATOMS: atom_id res chain seq x y z
N MET A 1 10.92 -55.49 46.67
CA MET A 1 12.04 -54.74 46.08
C MET A 1 11.73 -54.51 44.60
N ALA A 2 11.12 -53.39 44.26
CA ALA A 2 10.83 -53.01 42.88
C ALA A 2 11.69 -51.80 42.52
N SER A 3 12.59 -51.99 41.54
CA SER A 3 13.62 -51.02 41.17
C SER A 3 13.05 -49.89 40.33
N LEU A 4 13.34 -48.67 40.76
CA LEU A 4 13.29 -47.43 40.01
C LEU A 4 14.26 -47.47 38.81
N ALA A 5 13.91 -46.79 37.71
CA ALA A 5 14.67 -45.65 37.17
C ALA A 5 14.38 -45.43 35.67
N SER A 6 13.59 -44.40 35.39
CA SER A 6 13.66 -43.66 34.12
C SER A 6 14.81 -42.65 34.20
N SER A 7 15.68 -42.60 33.20
CA SER A 7 16.53 -41.43 32.88
C SER A 7 17.05 -41.61 31.43
N ALA A 8 16.59 -40.79 30.49
CA ALA A 8 17.13 -39.49 30.10
C ALA A 8 17.95 -39.62 28.79
N SER A 9 17.30 -39.29 27.67
CA SER A 9 17.96 -39.15 26.37
C SER A 9 18.46 -37.72 26.22
N SER A 10 19.76 -37.49 26.44
CA SER A 10 20.40 -36.19 26.24
C SER A 10 21.15 -36.16 24.91
N ARG A 11 20.60 -35.48 23.90
CA ARG A 11 21.35 -35.03 22.73
C ARG A 11 21.18 -33.52 22.57
N VAL A 12 21.98 -32.77 23.31
CA VAL A 12 22.15 -31.32 23.10
C VAL A 12 23.33 -31.13 22.16
N ALA A 13 23.03 -30.63 20.96
CA ALA A 13 24.02 -30.26 19.96
C ALA A 13 24.73 -28.96 20.39
N SER A 14 25.97 -29.07 20.88
CA SER A 14 26.85 -27.92 21.12
C SER A 14 27.84 -27.78 19.96
N ARG A 15 27.50 -26.93 18.98
CA ARG A 15 28.49 -26.40 18.02
C ARG A 15 29.00 -25.06 18.56
N ARG A 16 30.10 -25.10 19.32
CA ARG A 16 30.90 -23.90 19.64
C ARG A 16 31.95 -23.73 18.54
N ALA A 17 31.84 -22.68 17.75
CA ALA A 17 32.90 -22.21 16.86
C ALA A 17 33.82 -21.25 17.65
N PRO A 18 35.15 -21.27 17.44
CA PRO A 18 36.04 -20.31 18.09
C PRO A 18 35.95 -18.94 17.39
N CYS A 19 35.74 -17.89 18.17
CA CYS A 19 35.89 -16.51 17.74
C CYS A 19 37.35 -16.23 17.36
N ALA A 20 37.61 -15.90 16.10
CA ALA A 20 38.90 -15.44 15.65
C ALA A 20 39.10 -13.95 16.01
N LEU A 21 40.15 -13.67 16.78
CA LEU A 21 40.58 -12.34 17.20
C LEU A 21 41.24 -11.61 16.02
N SER A 22 40.55 -10.67 15.38
CA SER A 22 41.14 -9.81 14.36
C SER A 22 41.78 -8.58 15.02
N LYS A 23 43.06 -8.37 14.75
CA LYS A 23 43.84 -7.23 15.25
C LYS A 23 43.39 -5.96 14.54
N VAL A 24 42.85 -4.99 15.28
CA VAL A 24 42.50 -3.66 14.78
C VAL A 24 43.77 -2.80 14.69
N THR A 25 44.14 -2.37 13.49
CA THR A 25 45.13 -1.32 13.25
C THR A 25 44.37 0.01 13.03
N PRO A 26 44.80 1.14 13.61
CA PRO A 26 44.13 2.42 13.37
C PRO A 26 44.52 2.95 11.98
N LYS A 27 43.55 3.07 11.08
CA LYS A 27 43.68 3.75 9.79
C LYS A 27 43.68 5.26 10.03
N ALA A 28 44.69 5.95 9.52
CA ALA A 28 44.88 7.39 9.66
C ALA A 28 43.64 8.20 9.21
N ALA A 29 43.26 9.17 10.04
CA ALA A 29 42.19 10.13 9.78
C ALA A 29 42.51 10.94 8.52
N GLN A 30 41.68 10.79 7.49
CA GLN A 30 41.73 11.64 6.30
C GLN A 30 40.85 12.86 6.55
N THR A 31 41.47 14.04 6.53
CA THR A 31 40.82 15.35 6.60
C THR A 31 39.87 15.52 5.42
N ALA A 32 38.57 15.38 5.64
CA ALA A 32 37.55 15.67 4.65
C ALA A 32 37.41 17.19 4.50
N SER A 33 37.78 17.73 3.34
CA SER A 33 37.49 19.11 2.95
C SER A 33 36.06 19.16 2.42
N TYR A 34 35.18 19.86 3.13
CA TYR A 34 33.81 20.12 2.69
C TYR A 34 33.82 21.33 1.75
N SER A 35 33.68 21.09 0.45
CA SER A 35 33.31 22.15 -0.48
C SER A 35 31.80 22.38 -0.36
N VAL A 36 31.42 23.55 0.14
CA VAL A 36 30.04 24.03 0.14
C VAL A 36 29.67 24.37 -1.31
N PRO A 37 28.69 23.72 -1.96
CA PRO A 37 28.16 24.24 -3.20
C PRO A 37 27.25 25.42 -2.89
N GLY A 38 27.75 26.63 -3.14
CA GLY A 38 26.95 27.84 -3.16
C GLY A 38 25.94 27.76 -4.31
N CYS A 39 24.66 27.70 -3.97
CA CYS A 39 23.58 27.86 -4.93
C CYS A 39 23.37 29.37 -5.17
N SER A 40 24.06 29.93 -6.15
CA SER A 40 23.69 31.24 -6.71
C SER A 40 22.65 31.03 -7.80
N CYS A 41 21.52 31.69 -7.60
CA CYS A 41 20.41 31.79 -8.53
C CYS A 41 20.89 32.36 -9.88
N THR A 42 20.53 31.69 -10.97
CA THR A 42 20.30 32.36 -12.25
C THR A 42 18.85 32.12 -12.61
N VAL A 43 18.07 33.18 -12.47
CA VAL A 43 16.70 33.28 -12.97
C VAL A 43 16.76 33.02 -14.47
N CYS A 44 16.17 31.91 -14.93
CA CYS A 44 15.91 31.71 -16.35
C CYS A 44 14.48 32.20 -16.63
N PRO A 45 14.28 33.41 -17.22
CA PRO A 45 13.01 33.75 -17.79
C PRO A 45 12.86 33.01 -19.14
N ALA A 46 11.63 32.64 -19.46
CA ALA A 46 11.20 31.95 -20.68
C ALA A 46 11.58 30.47 -20.79
N PHE A 47 10.77 29.61 -20.18
CA PHE A 47 9.82 28.82 -20.97
C PHE A 47 8.51 28.75 -20.19
N HIS A 48 7.52 29.50 -20.66
CA HIS A 48 6.12 29.15 -20.45
C HIS A 48 6.00 27.73 -21.00
N CYS A 49 5.99 26.74 -20.12
CA CYS A 49 5.62 25.39 -20.51
C CYS A 49 4.11 25.51 -20.74
N PRO A 50 3.59 25.45 -21.98
CA PRO A 50 2.17 25.23 -22.12
C PRO A 50 1.95 23.89 -21.43
N ALA A 51 1.27 23.95 -20.27
CA ALA A 51 0.75 22.78 -19.61
C ALA A 51 0.16 21.94 -20.72
N ARG A 52 0.74 20.75 -20.93
CA ARG A 52 0.25 19.78 -21.88
C ARG A 52 -1.18 19.53 -21.42
N PHE A 53 -2.14 20.22 -22.03
CA PHE A 53 -3.54 19.95 -21.85
C PHE A 53 -3.69 18.59 -22.50
N LEU A 54 -3.48 17.55 -21.68
CA LEU A 54 -3.78 16.20 -22.04
C LEU A 54 -5.21 16.28 -22.56
N LEU A 55 -5.40 15.93 -23.82
CA LEU A 55 -6.73 15.68 -24.35
C LEU A 55 -7.31 14.58 -23.47
N GLN A 56 -7.97 14.99 -22.39
CA GLN A 56 -8.76 14.12 -21.55
C GLN A 56 -9.93 13.76 -22.45
N GLY A 57 -9.76 12.68 -23.21
CA GLY A 57 -10.85 12.13 -24.00
C GLY A 57 -12.02 11.98 -23.05
N THR A 58 -13.09 12.71 -23.32
CA THR A 58 -14.39 12.51 -22.68
C THR A 58 -14.90 11.17 -23.18
N ARG A 59 -14.34 10.11 -22.62
CA ARG A 59 -14.74 8.74 -22.89
C ARG A 59 -16.00 8.51 -22.06
N GLY A 60 -17.14 8.69 -22.71
CA GLY A 60 -18.44 8.37 -22.14
C GLY A 60 -18.73 6.87 -22.22
N VAL A 61 -19.96 6.47 -21.84
CA VAL A 61 -20.49 5.11 -21.97
C VAL A 61 -20.21 4.54 -23.36
N LYS A 62 -19.57 3.36 -23.42
CA LYS A 62 -19.24 2.68 -24.68
C LYS A 62 -19.93 1.35 -24.75
N THR A 63 -20.55 1.10 -25.89
CA THR A 63 -20.90 -0.25 -26.30
C THR A 63 -19.65 -0.88 -26.92
N LEU A 64 -19.14 -1.94 -26.32
CA LEU A 64 -17.98 -2.69 -26.81
C LEU A 64 -18.40 -4.12 -27.17
N ASP A 65 -17.91 -4.60 -28.30
CA ASP A 65 -18.22 -5.94 -28.77
C ASP A 65 -17.17 -6.94 -28.28
N PHE A 66 -17.58 -7.85 -27.42
CA PHE A 66 -16.74 -8.95 -26.96
C PHE A 66 -17.18 -10.24 -27.67
N ALA A 67 -16.40 -10.65 -28.66
CA ALA A 67 -16.63 -11.87 -29.43
C ALA A 67 -18.06 -11.99 -30.03
N GLY A 68 -18.64 -10.86 -30.45
CA GLY A 68 -19.98 -10.78 -31.06
C GLY A 68 -21.13 -10.48 -30.08
N THR A 69 -20.84 -10.26 -28.80
CA THR A 69 -21.83 -9.76 -27.83
C THR A 69 -21.53 -8.29 -27.53
N GLU A 70 -22.50 -7.41 -27.78
CA GLU A 70 -22.39 -5.99 -27.46
C GLU A 70 -22.64 -5.76 -25.96
N GLU A 71 -21.65 -5.24 -25.24
CA GLU A 71 -21.74 -4.95 -23.80
C GLU A 71 -21.59 -3.45 -23.52
N VAL A 72 -22.39 -2.95 -22.57
CA VAL A 72 -22.34 -1.55 -22.14
C VAL A 72 -21.30 -1.39 -21.04
N VAL A 73 -20.21 -0.69 -21.36
CA VAL A 73 -19.10 -0.43 -20.44
C VAL A 73 -19.14 1.03 -19.98
N TYR A 74 -19.14 1.21 -18.66
CA TYR A 74 -19.07 2.51 -18.01
C TYR A 74 -17.62 2.82 -17.63
N GLU A 75 -17.16 4.02 -17.95
CA GLU A 75 -15.86 4.51 -17.52
C GLU A 75 -15.97 5.37 -16.26
N ARG A 76 -14.84 5.62 -15.61
CA ARG A 76 -14.77 6.48 -14.41
C ARG A 76 -15.24 7.92 -14.69
N SER A 77 -15.13 8.36 -15.93
CA SER A 77 -15.57 9.70 -16.36
C SER A 77 -17.10 9.85 -16.35
N ASP A 78 -17.86 8.77 -16.55
CA ASP A 78 -19.33 8.78 -16.57
C ASP A 78 -19.94 8.97 -15.17
N TRP A 79 -19.19 8.58 -14.15
CA TRP A 79 -19.58 8.62 -12.73
C TRP A 79 -18.56 9.40 -11.89
N PRO A 80 -18.58 10.74 -11.96
CA PRO A 80 -17.73 11.56 -11.12
C PRO A 80 -18.17 11.47 -9.64
N LEU A 81 -17.23 11.70 -8.74
CA LEU A 81 -17.47 11.64 -7.29
C LEU A 81 -18.63 12.54 -6.83
N ALA A 82 -18.76 13.75 -7.40
CA ALA A 82 -19.86 14.66 -7.05
C ALA A 82 -21.24 14.03 -7.28
N LYS A 83 -21.44 13.39 -8.44
CA LYS A 83 -22.69 12.68 -8.76
C LYS A 83 -22.92 11.50 -7.83
N LEU A 84 -21.85 10.83 -7.41
CA LEU A 84 -21.91 9.72 -6.47
C LEU A 84 -22.36 10.21 -5.09
N HIS A 85 -21.75 11.27 -4.56
CA HIS A 85 -22.20 11.88 -3.30
C HIS A 85 -23.64 12.34 -3.39
N ASP A 86 -24.02 13.01 -4.48
CA ASP A 86 -25.41 13.46 -4.69
C ASP A 86 -26.42 12.31 -4.64
N TYR A 87 -26.04 11.15 -5.16
CA TYR A 87 -26.86 9.95 -5.18
C TYR A 87 -26.97 9.30 -3.79
N PHE A 88 -25.88 9.25 -3.02
CA PHE A 88 -25.80 8.56 -1.73
C PHE A 88 -25.91 9.47 -0.49
N LYS A 89 -26.30 10.74 -0.66
CA LYS A 89 -26.42 11.74 0.43
C LYS A 89 -27.22 11.28 1.64
N SER A 90 -28.29 10.50 1.43
CA SER A 90 -29.20 10.05 2.48
C SER A 90 -28.95 8.62 2.95
N ASP A 91 -28.03 7.92 2.29
CA ASP A 91 -27.94 6.47 2.36
C ASP A 91 -26.65 6.05 3.07
N THR A 92 -26.76 5.15 4.04
CA THR A 92 -25.62 4.58 4.72
C THR A 92 -25.36 3.17 4.22
N LEU A 93 -24.14 2.92 3.73
CA LEU A 93 -23.76 1.63 3.19
C LEU A 93 -23.38 0.67 4.33
N ALA A 94 -24.17 -0.39 4.50
CA ALA A 94 -23.86 -1.45 5.45
C ALA A 94 -22.99 -2.53 4.80
N LEU A 95 -21.75 -2.65 5.24
CA LEU A 95 -20.84 -3.71 4.82
C LEU A 95 -20.92 -4.87 5.80
N ILE A 96 -21.42 -6.02 5.33
CA ILE A 96 -21.57 -7.21 6.16
C ILE A 96 -20.37 -8.12 5.95
N GLY A 97 -19.58 -8.29 7.00
CA GLY A 97 -18.34 -9.04 7.00
C GLY A 97 -17.12 -8.20 6.60
N TYR A 98 -16.01 -8.42 7.31
CA TYR A 98 -14.78 -7.66 7.15
C TYR A 98 -13.58 -8.54 6.77
N GLY A 99 -13.82 -9.54 5.90
CA GLY A 99 -12.74 -10.32 5.27
C GLY A 99 -11.91 -9.49 4.28
N SER A 100 -11.09 -10.14 3.45
CA SER A 100 -10.21 -9.45 2.50
C SER A 100 -10.95 -8.49 1.54
N GLN A 101 -12.10 -8.93 1.01
CA GLN A 101 -12.93 -8.11 0.13
C GLN A 101 -13.63 -6.97 0.89
N GLY A 102 -14.19 -7.24 2.07
CA GLY A 102 -14.84 -6.23 2.91
C GLY A 102 -13.87 -5.13 3.32
N ARG A 103 -12.66 -5.50 3.77
CA ARG A 103 -11.61 -4.52 4.11
C ARG A 103 -11.25 -3.63 2.92
N GLY A 104 -11.03 -4.22 1.74
CA GLY A 104 -10.66 -3.45 0.54
C GLY A 104 -11.78 -2.51 0.07
N GLN A 105 -13.01 -3.02 -0.01
CA GLN A 105 -14.16 -2.24 -0.48
C GLN A 105 -14.57 -1.16 0.53
N GLY A 106 -14.56 -1.49 1.83
CA GLY A 106 -14.90 -0.55 2.89
C GLY A 106 -13.92 0.61 2.97
N LEU A 107 -12.62 0.35 2.83
CA LEU A 107 -11.61 1.42 2.76
C LEU A 107 -11.81 2.28 1.52
N ASN A 108 -12.01 1.69 0.34
CA ASN A 108 -12.26 2.45 -0.88
C ASN A 108 -13.52 3.33 -0.76
N ALA A 109 -14.62 2.82 -0.21
CA ALA A 109 -15.85 3.58 -0.05
C ALA A 109 -15.69 4.74 0.96
N ARG A 110 -14.97 4.49 2.07
CA ARG A 110 -14.65 5.51 3.07
C ARG A 110 -13.73 6.61 2.50
N ASP A 111 -12.71 6.23 1.74
CA ASP A 111 -11.78 7.19 1.11
C ASP A 111 -12.47 8.04 0.03
N ASN A 112 -13.52 7.50 -0.59
CA ASN A 112 -14.41 8.25 -1.48
C ASN A 112 -15.47 9.07 -0.72
N GLY A 113 -15.42 9.16 0.62
CA GLY A 113 -16.30 10.01 1.43
C GLY A 113 -17.76 9.52 1.52
N LEU A 114 -17.98 8.22 1.43
CA LEU A 114 -19.29 7.60 1.67
C LEU A 114 -19.43 7.15 3.13
N ASP A 115 -20.65 7.24 3.66
CA ASP A 115 -20.96 6.76 4.99
C ASP A 115 -21.08 5.24 4.98
N VAL A 116 -20.13 4.56 5.64
CA VAL A 116 -20.05 3.10 5.68
C VAL A 116 -20.08 2.61 7.13
N ILE A 117 -20.97 1.65 7.40
CA ILE A 117 -21.04 0.92 8.67
C ILE A 117 -20.65 -0.53 8.42
N VAL A 118 -19.79 -1.09 9.27
CA VAL A 118 -19.37 -2.49 9.16
C VAL A 118 -20.12 -3.34 10.20
N GLY A 119 -20.82 -4.37 9.73
CA GLY A 119 -21.47 -5.37 10.58
C GLY A 119 -20.68 -6.68 10.58
N VAL A 120 -20.27 -7.14 11.76
CA VAL A 120 -19.61 -8.44 11.98
C VAL A 120 -20.43 -9.28 12.94
N ARG A 121 -20.26 -10.61 12.91
CA ARG A 121 -20.97 -11.47 13.88
C ARG A 121 -20.39 -11.27 15.27
N LYS A 122 -21.22 -11.57 16.27
CA LYS A 122 -20.76 -11.61 17.66
C LYS A 122 -19.67 -12.68 17.77
N ASP A 123 -18.52 -12.29 18.30
CA ASP A 123 -17.34 -13.14 18.55
C ASP A 123 -16.51 -13.54 17.30
N ASP A 124 -16.78 -12.96 16.12
CA ASP A 124 -15.89 -13.13 14.96
C ASP A 124 -14.67 -12.21 15.07
N GLU A 125 -13.49 -12.81 15.20
CA GLU A 125 -12.19 -12.14 15.08
C GLU A 125 -11.94 -11.84 13.59
N SER A 126 -12.25 -10.61 13.18
CA SER A 126 -12.00 -10.10 11.82
C SER A 126 -10.59 -9.56 11.65
#